data_AF-A0A7W2DPH6-F1
#
_entry.id   AF-A0A7W2DPH6-F1
#
_cell.length_a   1.000
_cell.length_b   1.000
_cell.length_c   1.000
_cell.angle_alpha   90.00
_cell.angle_beta   90.00
_cell.angle_gamma   90.00
#
_symmetry.space_group_name_H-M   'P 1'
#
loop_
_entity.id
_entity.type
_entity.pdbx_description
1 polymer ?
#
loop_
_entity_poly.entity_id
_entity_poly.type
_entity_poly.pdbx_seq_one_letter_code
_entity_poly.pdbx_strand_id
1 'polypeptide(L)'
;MKTMIVCVPCGVTLEQVCGELLAAGYDVDSVKHRLTVSGVNLLAWIEVDVDGELEREYESNERTLIEGIVGKWRAFMIDYRSLESADAVIAIISHKWPCTVDNDDDFLGAAEVYLSRYR
;
A
#
# COMPACT_ATOMS: atom_id res chain seq x y z
N MET A 1 11.92 11.16 3.67
CA MET A 1 11.38 9.96 2.99
C MET A 1 9.88 10.15 3.03
N LYS A 2 9.16 9.88 1.94
CA LYS A 2 7.70 10.05 1.91
C LYS A 2 7.05 8.69 2.08
N THR A 3 5.84 8.68 2.62
CA THR A 3 5.07 7.47 2.90
C THR A 3 3.76 7.54 2.14
N MET A 4 3.40 6.44 1.48
CA MET A 4 2.01 6.18 1.06
C MET A 4 1.44 5.12 1.98
N ILE A 5 0.17 5.21 2.30
CA ILE A 5 -0.55 4.17 3.02
C ILE A 5 -1.49 3.49 2.04
N VAL A 6 -1.50 2.17 2.04
CA VAL A 6 -2.42 1.36 1.23
C VAL A 6 -3.28 0.52 2.14
N CYS A 7 -4.57 0.80 2.18
CA CYS A 7 -5.52 -0.03 2.91
C CYS A 7 -6.09 -1.11 1.98
N VAL A 8 -5.98 -2.36 2.42
CA VAL A 8 -6.40 -3.57 1.69
C VAL A 8 -7.36 -4.40 2.56
N PRO A 9 -8.08 -5.40 2.01
CA PRO A 9 -8.88 -6.31 2.81
C PRO A 9 -8.05 -6.99 3.90
N CYS A 10 -8.61 -7.14 5.10
CA CYS A 10 -7.89 -7.60 6.29
C CYS A 10 -7.23 -8.99 6.15
N GLY A 11 -7.70 -9.81 5.20
CA GLY A 11 -7.14 -11.13 4.91
C GLY A 11 -5.86 -11.11 4.08
N VAL A 12 -5.48 -9.96 3.52
CA VAL A 12 -4.24 -9.81 2.75
C VAL A 12 -3.04 -9.79 3.70
N THR A 13 -1.97 -10.52 3.37
CA THR A 13 -0.75 -10.57 4.20
C THR A 13 0.47 -10.03 3.47
N LEU A 14 1.51 -9.69 4.23
CA LEU A 14 2.77 -9.21 3.67
C LEU A 14 3.44 -10.28 2.78
N GLU A 15 3.28 -11.57 3.12
CA GLU A 15 3.76 -12.69 2.31
C GLU A 15 3.04 -12.78 0.97
N GLN A 16 1.73 -12.50 0.93
CA GLN A 16 0.99 -12.44 -0.33
C GLN A 16 1.43 -11.27 -1.20
N VAL A 17 1.61 -10.09 -0.61
CA VAL A 17 2.14 -8.90 -1.30
C VAL A 17 3.55 -9.20 -1.86
N CYS A 18 4.42 -9.83 -1.06
CA CYS A 18 5.73 -10.29 -1.49
C CYS A 18 5.65 -11.22 -2.71
N GLY A 19 4.76 -12.21 -2.69
CA GLY A 19 4.56 -13.14 -3.80
C GLY A 19 4.16 -12.43 -5.10
N GLU A 20 3.30 -11.41 -5.02
CA GLU A 20 2.88 -10.63 -6.20
C GLU A 20 3.99 -9.72 -6.73
N LEU A 21 4.80 -9.13 -5.85
CA LEU A 21 5.97 -8.34 -6.24
C LEU A 21 7.03 -9.19 -6.94
N LEU A 22 7.31 -10.39 -6.41
CA LEU A 22 8.19 -11.36 -7.04
C LEU A 22 7.65 -11.83 -8.40
N ALA A 23 6.34 -12.10 -8.48
CA ALA A 23 5.68 -12.49 -9.73
C ALA A 23 5.70 -11.38 -10.79
N ALA A 24 5.72 -10.12 -10.37
CA ALA A 24 5.90 -8.95 -11.22
C ALA A 24 7.37 -8.70 -11.65
N GLY A 25 8.31 -9.50 -11.15
CA GLY A 25 9.72 -9.47 -11.55
C GLY A 25 10.60 -8.51 -10.74
N TYR A 26 10.15 -8.07 -9.56
CA TYR A 26 10.95 -7.27 -8.66
C TYR A 26 11.78 -8.14 -7.71
N ASP A 27 12.93 -7.62 -7.30
CA ASP A 27 13.73 -8.21 -6.24
C ASP A 27 13.15 -7.78 -4.88
N VAL A 28 12.84 -8.76 -4.03
CA VAL A 28 12.22 -8.52 -2.72
C VAL A 28 13.02 -9.18 -1.61
N ASP A 29 13.54 -8.37 -0.69
CA ASP A 29 14.15 -8.83 0.56
C ASP A 29 13.15 -8.69 1.71
N SER A 30 12.85 -9.79 2.40
CA SER A 30 11.94 -9.80 3.55
C SER A 30 12.69 -9.90 4.87
N VAL A 31 12.45 -8.96 5.77
CA VAL A 31 13.01 -8.94 7.13
C VAL A 31 11.87 -8.68 8.13
N LYS A 32 11.48 -9.73 8.87
CA LYS A 32 10.38 -9.70 9.85
C LYS A 32 9.06 -9.19 9.24
N HIS A 33 8.67 -7.95 9.52
CA HIS A 33 7.42 -7.31 9.14
C HIS A 33 7.60 -6.28 8.02
N ARG A 34 8.76 -6.28 7.37
CA ARG A 34 9.13 -5.32 6.34
C ARG A 34 9.67 -6.01 5.09
N LEU A 35 9.23 -5.54 3.93
CA LEU A 35 9.79 -5.86 2.63
C LEU A 35 10.64 -4.69 2.14
N THR A 36 11.79 -4.99 1.55
CA THR A 36 12.51 -4.06 0.67
C THR A 36 12.28 -4.52 -0.75
N VAL A 37 11.73 -3.65 -1.59
CA VAL A 37 11.45 -3.92 -3.00
C VAL A 37 12.40 -3.10 -3.84
N SER A 38 13.06 -3.76 -4.79
CA SER A 38 13.98 -3.10 -5.71
C SER A 38 13.83 -3.60 -7.15
N GLY A 39 14.18 -2.75 -8.10
CA GLY A 39 14.17 -3.02 -9.53
C GLY A 39 14.78 -1.86 -10.32
N VAL A 40 14.71 -1.92 -11.65
CA VAL A 40 15.20 -0.82 -12.50
C VAL A 40 14.40 0.45 -12.18
N ASN A 41 15.06 1.44 -11.57
CA ASN A 41 14.47 2.69 -11.08
C ASN A 41 13.37 2.53 -10.01
N LEU A 42 13.30 1.39 -9.33
CA LEU A 42 12.38 1.17 -8.21
C LEU A 42 13.15 0.91 -6.92
N LEU A 43 12.82 1.67 -5.87
CA LEU A 43 13.24 1.38 -4.51
C LEU A 43 12.17 1.84 -3.51
N ALA A 44 11.55 0.88 -2.85
CA ALA A 44 10.51 1.09 -1.84
C ALA A 44 10.64 0.11 -0.68
N TRP A 45 10.08 0.47 0.47
CA TRP A 45 9.93 -0.42 1.61
C TRP A 45 8.47 -0.53 2.00
N ILE A 46 8.02 -1.75 2.27
CA ILE A 46 6.63 -2.01 2.62
C ILE A 46 6.61 -2.60 4.03
N GLU A 47 5.88 -1.97 4.93
CA GLU A 47 5.68 -2.44 6.29
C GLU A 47 4.19 -2.60 6.56
N VAL A 48 3.83 -3.66 7.26
CA VAL A 48 2.45 -3.85 7.71
C VAL A 48 2.21 -2.99 8.94
N ASP A 49 1.06 -2.33 9.00
CA ASP A 49 0.61 -1.68 10.23
C ASP A 49 0.39 -2.75 11.30
N VAL A 50 1.29 -2.80 12.28
CA VAL A 50 1.22 -3.70 13.41
C VAL A 50 0.44 -2.98 14.51
N ASP A 51 -0.48 -3.67 15.18
CA ASP A 51 -1.28 -3.16 16.31
C ASP A 51 -2.38 -2.12 15.98
N GLY A 52 -2.64 -1.88 14.70
CA GLY A 52 -3.74 -1.02 14.23
C GLY A 52 -3.54 0.44 14.62
N GLU A 53 -2.30 0.92 14.56
CA GLU A 53 -1.97 2.31 14.90
C GLU A 53 -2.60 3.25 13.89
N LEU A 54 -2.55 2.92 12.58
CA LEU A 54 -3.15 3.75 11.54
C LEU A 54 -4.68 3.82 11.66
N GLU A 55 -5.35 2.73 12.06
CA GLU A 55 -6.80 2.75 12.31
C GLU A 55 -7.22 3.76 13.38
N ARG A 56 -6.33 4.08 14.33
CA ARG A 56 -6.60 5.07 15.38
C ARG A 56 -6.34 6.51 14.92
N GLU A 57 -5.52 6.69 13.90
CA GLU A 57 -5.18 8.00 13.35
C GLU A 57 -6.27 8.51 12.40
N TYR A 58 -6.94 7.61 11.68
CA TYR A 58 -8.00 8.01 10.75
C TYR A 58 -9.22 8.61 11.44
N GLU A 59 -9.71 9.71 10.87
CA GLU A 59 -10.99 10.28 11.25
C GLU A 59 -12.15 9.33 10.89
N SER A 60 -13.28 9.44 11.60
CA SER A 60 -14.41 8.52 11.42
C SER A 60 -15.02 8.53 10.01
N ASN A 61 -15.00 9.69 9.34
CA ASN A 61 -15.40 9.85 7.93
C ASN A 61 -14.45 9.12 6.99
N GLU A 62 -13.13 9.24 7.17
CA GLU A 62 -12.12 8.57 6.34
C GLU A 62 -12.21 7.05 6.51
N ARG A 63 -12.34 6.56 7.75
CA ARG A 63 -12.59 5.13 8.01
C ARG A 63 -13.83 4.63 7.29
N THR A 64 -14.92 5.40 7.31
CA THR A 64 -16.15 5.03 6.60
C THR A 64 -15.93 4.94 5.08
N LEU A 65 -15.12 5.85 4.50
CA LEU A 65 -14.78 5.81 3.08
C LEU A 65 -13.92 4.59 2.74
N ILE A 66 -12.90 4.30 3.55
CA ILE A 66 -12.04 3.12 3.40
C ILE A 66 -12.89 1.84 3.49
N GLU A 67 -13.67 1.68 4.56
CA GLU A 67 -14.52 0.51 4.78
C GLU A 67 -15.59 0.34 3.68
N GLY A 68 -16.10 1.44 3.13
CA GLY A 68 -17.02 1.42 2.00
C GLY A 68 -16.40 0.83 0.72
N ILE A 69 -15.07 0.89 0.58
CA ILE A 69 -14.34 0.39 -0.59
C ILE A 69 -13.79 -1.02 -0.35
N VAL A 70 -13.12 -1.23 0.79
CA VAL A 70 -12.36 -2.47 1.05
C VAL A 70 -12.99 -3.38 2.12
N GLY A 71 -14.06 -2.94 2.78
CA GLY A 71 -14.63 -3.64 3.92
C GLY A 71 -13.72 -3.59 5.14
N LYS A 72 -13.68 -4.67 5.93
CA LYS A 72 -12.67 -4.79 7.01
C LYS A 72 -11.28 -4.80 6.39
N TRP A 73 -10.41 -3.95 6.93
CA TRP A 73 -9.16 -3.64 6.28
C TRP A 73 -7.95 -3.79 7.20
N ARG A 74 -6.78 -3.75 6.58
CA ARG A 74 -5.49 -3.49 7.21
C ARG A 74 -4.69 -2.56 6.32
N ALA A 75 -3.70 -1.89 6.87
CA ALA A 75 -2.85 -0.97 6.13
C ALA A 75 -1.44 -1.50 5.92
N PHE A 76 -0.84 -1.11 4.80
CA PHE A 76 0.59 -1.19 4.54
C PHE A 76 1.15 0.21 4.34
N MET A 77 2.23 0.52 5.05
CA MET A 77 3.02 1.73 4.83
C MET A 77 4.06 1.44 3.74
N ILE A 78 4.12 2.32 2.75
CA ILE A 78 5.07 2.25 1.64
C ILE A 78 5.99 3.48 1.75
N ASP A 79 7.19 3.28 2.29
CA ASP A 79 8.24 4.28 2.21
C ASP A 79 8.86 4.24 0.81
N TYR A 80 9.02 5.39 0.17
CA TYR A 80 9.54 5.42 -1.20
C TYR A 80 10.59 6.50 -1.44
N ARG A 81 11.45 6.27 -2.44
CA ARG A 81 12.43 7.24 -2.94
C ARG A 81 11.90 8.13 -4.05
N SER A 82 10.99 7.61 -4.88
CA SER A 82 10.33 8.34 -5.97
C SER A 82 8.85 7.94 -6.01
N LEU A 83 7.98 8.85 -6.46
CA LEU A 83 6.55 8.59 -6.52
C LEU A 83 6.26 7.40 -7.45
N GLU A 84 7.03 7.25 -8.53
CA GLU A 84 6.93 6.13 -9.47
C GLU A 84 7.20 4.79 -8.78
N SER A 85 8.06 4.75 -7.76
CA SER A 85 8.32 3.54 -6.97
C SER A 85 7.08 3.16 -6.14
N ALA A 86 6.42 4.15 -5.52
CA ALA A 86 5.19 3.91 -4.78
C ALA A 86 4.05 3.48 -5.72
N ASP A 87 3.86 4.18 -6.84
CA ASP A 87 2.83 3.88 -7.82
C ASP A 87 2.98 2.47 -8.41
N ALA A 88 4.21 2.01 -8.64
CA ALA A 88 4.46 0.65 -9.10
C ALA A 88 4.02 -0.39 -8.07
N VAL A 89 4.35 -0.19 -6.78
CA VAL A 89 3.89 -1.08 -5.70
C VAL A 89 2.36 -1.04 -5.56
N ILE A 90 1.77 0.15 -5.54
CA ILE A 90 0.30 0.35 -5.45
C ILE A 90 -0.39 -0.33 -6.64
N ALA A 91 0.16 -0.23 -7.85
CA ALA A 91 -0.38 -0.88 -9.04
C ALA A 91 -0.39 -2.41 -8.92
N ILE A 92 0.64 -3.00 -8.34
CA ILE A 92 0.72 -4.46 -8.13
C ILE A 92 -0.31 -4.92 -7.10
N ILE A 93 -0.41 -4.21 -5.97
CA ILE A 93 -1.38 -4.53 -4.90
C ILE A 93 -2.81 -4.37 -5.44
N SER A 94 -3.12 -3.22 -6.05
CA SER A 94 -4.46 -2.90 -6.58
C SER A 94 -4.91 -3.82 -7.70
N HIS A 95 -3.98 -4.44 -8.45
CA HIS A 95 -4.31 -5.41 -9.47
C HIS A 95 -4.88 -6.72 -8.90
N LYS A 96 -4.59 -7.04 -7.63
CA LYS A 96 -5.04 -8.28 -6.98
C LYS A 96 -6.15 -8.06 -5.97
N TRP A 97 -6.12 -6.95 -5.26
CA TRP A 97 -7.07 -6.65 -4.20
C TRP A 97 -7.61 -5.24 -4.36
N PRO A 98 -8.91 -5.03 -4.09
CA PRO A 98 -9.41 -3.67 -3.97
C PRO A 98 -8.60 -2.97 -2.88
N CYS A 99 -8.12 -1.76 -3.15
CA CYS A 99 -7.40 -1.00 -2.15
C CYS A 99 -7.65 0.49 -2.26
N THR A 100 -7.46 1.19 -1.15
CA THR A 100 -7.41 2.64 -1.11
C THR A 100 -5.98 3.11 -0.92
N VAL A 101 -5.74 4.36 -1.28
CA VAL A 101 -4.46 5.02 -1.18
C VAL A 101 -4.64 6.27 -0.32
N ASP A 102 -3.70 6.46 0.58
CA ASP A 102 -3.57 7.63 1.42
C ASP A 102 -2.11 8.09 1.47
N ASN A 103 -1.86 9.29 1.97
CA ASN A 103 -0.55 9.79 2.32
C ASN A 103 -0.62 10.56 3.66
N ASP A 104 0.45 11.25 4.03
CA ASP A 104 0.48 11.97 5.32
C ASP A 104 -0.46 13.20 5.36
N ASP A 105 -0.95 13.66 4.20
CA ASP A 105 -1.68 14.92 4.05
C ASP A 105 -3.20 14.72 3.82
N ASP A 106 -3.59 13.77 2.97
CA ASP A 106 -4.97 13.61 2.50
C ASP A 106 -5.29 12.18 2.00
N PHE A 107 -6.50 11.70 2.33
CA PHE A 107 -7.07 10.51 1.71
C PHE A 107 -7.25 10.67 0.19
N LEU A 108 -6.51 9.85 -0.58
CA LEU A 108 -6.44 9.94 -2.04
C LEU A 108 -7.50 9.10 -2.77
N GLY A 109 -8.20 8.22 -2.05
CA GLY A 109 -9.32 7.43 -2.57
C GLY A 109 -8.95 6.02 -3.03
N ALA A 110 -9.79 5.44 -3.89
CA ALA A 110 -9.54 4.11 -4.45
C ALA A 110 -8.27 4.11 -5.34
N ALA A 111 -7.45 3.07 -5.23
CA ALA A 111 -6.17 2.99 -5.93
C ALA A 111 -6.30 3.10 -7.46
N GLU A 112 -7.34 2.52 -8.06
CA GLU A 112 -7.60 2.63 -9.50
C GLU A 112 -7.87 4.09 -9.93
N VAL A 113 -8.56 4.86 -9.09
CA VAL A 113 -8.84 6.28 -9.33
C VAL A 113 -7.58 7.12 -9.13
N TYR A 114 -6.81 6.84 -8.09
CA TYR A 114 -5.52 7.47 -7.84
C TYR A 114 -4.57 7.24 -9.04
N LEU A 115 -4.32 5.98 -9.41
CA LEU A 115 -3.39 5.62 -10.48
C LEU A 115 -3.81 6.13 -11.85
N SER A 116 -5.11 6.33 -12.12
CA SER A 116 -5.58 6.89 -13.39
C SER A 116 -5.46 8.41 -13.50
N ARG A 117 -5.29 9.13 -12.38
CA ARG A 117 -5.10 10.58 -12.36
C ARG A 117 -3.62 11.00 -12.46
N TYR A 118 -2.72 10.11 -12.06
CA TYR A 118 -1.28 10.38 -11.99
C TYR A 118 -0.45 9.62 -13.06
N ARG A 119 -1.10 8.80 -13.90
CA ARG A 119 -0.50 8.18 -15.10
C ARG A 119 -0.69 9.01 -16.37
#